data_AF-A0A7S3XB61-F1
#
_entry.id   AF-A0A7S3XB61-F1
#
_cell.length_a   1.000
_cell.length_b   1.000
_cell.length_c   1.000
_cell.angle_alpha   90.00
_cell.angle_beta   90.00
_cell.angle_gamma   90.00
#
_symmetry.space_group_name_H-M   'P 1'
#
loop_
_entity.id
_entity.type
_entity.pdbx_description
1 polymer ?
#
loop_
_entity_poly.entity_id
_entity_poly.type
_entity_poly.pdbx_seq_one_letter_code
_entity_poly.pdbx_strand_id
1 'polypeptide(L)'
;NDKTNFAFAIGDGSGDSDPSTPSGAHTPQVQITAGEESAAIGDAVPTTVAPADRPKALAPVNTSAACAFDEELYGGLCYRKCALLTYGENPIRTSSWTCCRSHPCGLTNQKGRVGHKILCNGYDIAGDGSCPKVPGTPSCGPDEEQLLGVCYKKCSILTKGAYPHRTAAATCCMRSGVSCLNLFKNVKTSDAFNVGGEAKQPGKAFLQVRQ
;
A
#
# COMPACT_ATOMS: atom_id res chain seq x y z
N ASN A 1 19.80 17.65 -10.48
CA ASN A 1 20.85 17.77 -9.44
C ASN A 1 20.31 17.20 -8.15
N ASP A 2 20.24 15.89 -8.08
CA ASP A 2 19.81 15.19 -6.87
C ASP A 2 21.02 15.15 -5.92
N LYS A 3 20.88 15.80 -4.77
CA LYS A 3 21.91 15.77 -3.72
C LYS A 3 21.63 14.57 -2.84
N THR A 4 22.27 13.44 -3.16
CA THR A 4 22.31 12.30 -2.24
C THR A 4 23.25 12.65 -1.09
N ASN A 5 22.76 12.53 0.13
CA ASN A 5 23.59 12.73 1.32
C ASN A 5 24.37 11.43 1.58
N PHE A 6 25.70 11.52 1.55
CA PHE A 6 26.61 10.39 1.79
C PHE A 6 26.38 9.68 3.12
N ALA A 7 25.73 10.33 4.09
CA ALA A 7 25.38 9.71 5.36
C ALA A 7 24.40 8.52 5.23
N PHE A 8 23.71 8.36 4.09
CA PHE A 8 22.82 7.23 3.82
C PHE A 8 23.48 6.11 3.00
N ALA A 9 24.76 6.23 2.65
CA ALA A 9 25.51 5.14 2.02
C ALA A 9 25.96 4.15 3.11
N ILE A 10 25.05 3.23 3.47
CA ILE A 10 25.31 2.17 4.48
C ILE A 10 25.83 0.87 3.82
N GLY A 11 26.18 0.93 2.53
CA GLY A 11 26.91 -0.13 1.85
C GLY A 11 28.41 0.10 2.03
N ASP A 12 29.16 -0.96 2.30
CA ASP A 12 30.61 -1.00 2.51
C ASP A 12 31.44 -0.80 1.22
N GLY A 13 30.84 -0.32 0.13
CA GLY A 13 31.51 -0.03 -1.13
C GLY A 13 31.64 1.46 -1.41
N SER A 14 32.69 1.87 -2.15
CA SER A 14 32.99 3.28 -2.50
C SER A 14 32.00 3.91 -3.51
N GLY A 15 30.79 3.35 -3.69
CA GLY A 15 29.74 3.83 -4.57
C GLY A 15 29.32 2.81 -5.65
N ASP A 16 28.25 3.15 -6.39
CA ASP A 16 27.50 2.28 -7.34
C ASP A 16 28.29 1.78 -8.57
N SER A 17 29.61 1.90 -8.58
CA SER A 17 30.49 1.43 -9.65
C SER A 17 31.82 0.87 -9.14
N ASP A 18 31.95 0.69 -7.82
CA ASP A 18 33.13 0.06 -7.23
C ASP A 18 33.00 -1.48 -7.31
N PRO A 19 33.99 -2.20 -7.87
CA PRO A 19 33.96 -3.66 -7.96
C PRO A 19 33.96 -4.38 -6.61
N SER A 20 34.22 -3.68 -5.50
CA SER A 20 34.03 -4.19 -4.14
C SER A 20 32.57 -4.23 -3.70
N THR A 21 31.66 -3.56 -4.42
CA THR A 21 30.21 -3.61 -4.15
C THR A 21 29.67 -4.96 -4.61
N PRO A 22 29.15 -5.82 -3.71
CA PRO A 22 28.62 -7.12 -4.08
C PRO A 22 27.44 -6.96 -5.04
N SER A 23 27.57 -7.51 -6.25
CA SER A 23 26.53 -7.47 -7.29
C SER A 23 25.40 -8.51 -7.09
N GLY A 24 25.52 -9.32 -6.03
CA GLY A 24 24.52 -10.32 -5.66
C GLY A 24 23.50 -9.76 -4.66
N ALA A 25 22.22 -10.06 -4.88
CA ALA A 25 21.19 -9.84 -3.88
C ALA A 25 21.55 -10.62 -2.61
N HIS A 26 21.76 -9.90 -1.51
CA HIS A 26 22.04 -10.48 -0.19
C HIS A 26 20.88 -10.19 0.74
N THR A 27 20.64 -11.07 1.69
CA THR A 27 19.64 -10.86 2.72
C THR A 27 20.09 -9.74 3.67
N PRO A 28 19.17 -8.92 4.20
CA PRO A 28 19.49 -7.89 5.18
C PRO A 28 20.30 -8.46 6.35
N GLN A 29 21.34 -7.75 6.80
CA GLN A 29 22.14 -8.17 7.96
C GLN A 29 21.29 -8.14 9.23
N VAL A 30 21.22 -9.28 9.92
CA VAL A 30 20.34 -9.51 11.09
C VAL A 30 20.88 -8.88 12.38
N GLN A 31 22.08 -8.29 12.37
CA GLN A 31 22.81 -7.89 13.59
C GLN A 31 22.55 -6.46 14.10
N ILE A 32 21.47 -5.80 13.67
CA ILE A 32 20.91 -4.62 14.35
C ILE A 32 19.56 -4.96 14.96
N THR A 33 19.57 -5.93 15.89
CA THR A 33 18.43 -6.23 16.78
C THR A 33 18.79 -5.72 18.17
N ALA A 34 18.02 -4.75 18.68
CA ALA A 34 18.16 -4.27 20.04
C ALA A 34 17.63 -5.32 21.04
N GLY A 35 18.50 -5.72 21.97
CA GLY A 35 18.17 -5.80 23.40
C GLY A 35 17.40 -7.02 23.92
N GLU A 36 18.16 -8.08 24.17
CA GLU A 36 18.20 -8.91 25.40
C GLU A 36 16.95 -9.64 25.95
N GLU A 37 17.17 -10.93 26.10
CA GLU A 37 16.43 -11.99 26.77
C GLU A 37 16.45 -11.85 28.31
N SER A 38 15.32 -12.08 28.99
CA SER A 38 15.30 -12.81 30.25
C SER A 38 13.92 -13.23 30.75
N ALA A 39 13.85 -14.55 30.98
CA ALA A 39 13.27 -15.26 32.13
C ALA A 39 11.74 -15.48 32.25
N ALA A 40 11.43 -16.76 32.09
CA ALA A 40 10.26 -17.56 32.44
C ALA A 40 9.59 -17.29 33.80
N ILE A 41 8.28 -17.58 33.88
CA ILE A 41 7.66 -18.35 34.99
C ILE A 41 6.45 -19.13 34.43
N GLY A 42 6.29 -20.39 34.83
CA GLY A 42 5.34 -21.36 34.25
C GLY A 42 4.08 -21.69 35.07
N ASP A 43 3.39 -22.68 34.49
CA ASP A 43 2.51 -23.71 35.05
C ASP A 43 0.98 -23.55 35.20
N ALA A 44 0.34 -24.63 34.73
CA ALA A 44 -0.92 -25.29 35.10
C ALA A 44 -2.27 -24.93 34.41
N VAL A 45 -2.81 -25.95 33.75
CA VAL A 45 -4.14 -26.13 33.12
C VAL A 45 -5.15 -26.61 34.19
N PRO A 46 -6.49 -26.46 34.00
CA PRO A 46 -7.26 -27.67 33.70
C PRO A 46 -8.38 -27.51 32.63
N THR A 47 -8.73 -28.68 32.11
CA THR A 47 -9.54 -29.10 30.96
C THR A 47 -11.06 -28.94 31.10
N THR A 48 -11.75 -29.07 29.94
CA THR A 48 -13.17 -29.46 29.62
C THR A 48 -13.95 -28.31 28.94
N VAL A 49 -14.63 -28.43 27.79
CA VAL A 49 -15.51 -29.47 27.21
C VAL A 49 -15.50 -29.38 25.64
N ALA A 50 -15.73 -30.51 24.95
CA ALA A 50 -15.87 -30.73 23.48
C ALA A 50 -17.21 -30.15 22.90
N PRO A 51 -17.63 -30.29 21.59
CA PRO A 51 -17.18 -31.21 20.53
C PRO A 51 -17.17 -30.70 19.05
N ALA A 52 -16.73 -31.59 18.15
CA ALA A 52 -17.19 -31.85 16.77
C ALA A 52 -16.13 -31.74 15.65
N ASP A 53 -15.92 -32.90 15.02
CA ASP A 53 -15.12 -33.18 13.82
C ASP A 53 -15.40 -32.29 12.62
N ARG A 54 -14.30 -31.82 11.99
CA ARG A 54 -14.17 -31.62 10.53
C ARG A 54 -12.67 -31.60 10.17
N PRO A 55 -12.12 -32.56 9.41
CA PRO A 55 -10.75 -32.45 8.96
C PRO A 55 -10.63 -31.84 7.56
N LYS A 56 -9.61 -30.96 7.45
CA LYS A 56 -8.80 -30.64 6.27
C LYS A 56 -9.30 -29.55 5.30
N ALA A 57 -8.94 -28.31 5.61
CA ALA A 57 -7.89 -27.54 4.92
C ALA A 57 -8.08 -26.06 5.23
N LEU A 58 -7.04 -25.37 5.70
CA LEU A 58 -6.69 -23.98 5.34
C LEU A 58 -5.35 -23.65 6.01
N ALA A 59 -4.54 -22.91 5.26
CA ALA A 59 -3.11 -22.68 5.41
C ALA A 59 -2.74 -21.86 6.69
N PRO A 60 -1.44 -21.67 6.99
CA PRO A 60 -0.93 -21.36 8.32
C PRO A 60 -1.17 -19.91 8.75
N VAL A 61 -1.43 -19.75 10.06
CA VAL A 61 -1.22 -18.59 10.95
C VAL A 61 -1.57 -17.20 10.39
N ASN A 62 -2.67 -16.66 10.91
CA ASN A 62 -3.18 -15.30 10.76
C ASN A 62 -2.09 -14.20 10.72
N THR A 63 -1.91 -13.62 9.54
CA THR A 63 -1.56 -12.20 9.35
C THR A 63 -2.81 -11.32 9.23
N SER A 64 -3.99 -11.85 9.58
CA SER A 64 -5.29 -11.18 9.47
C SER A 64 -5.51 -10.04 10.48
N ALA A 65 -4.56 -9.75 11.36
CA ALA A 65 -4.66 -8.62 12.29
C ALA A 65 -4.23 -7.28 11.66
N ALA A 66 -3.54 -7.31 10.52
CA ALA A 66 -2.98 -6.12 9.89
C ALA A 66 -3.99 -5.34 9.03
N CYS A 67 -4.92 -6.07 8.39
CA CYS A 67 -5.89 -5.53 7.45
C CYS A 67 -7.33 -5.81 7.90
N ALA A 68 -8.30 -5.12 7.30
CA ALA A 68 -9.71 -5.38 7.59
C ALA A 68 -10.12 -6.81 7.19
N PHE A 69 -11.27 -7.29 7.70
CA PHE A 69 -11.73 -8.66 7.46
C PHE A 69 -11.93 -9.00 5.98
N ASP A 70 -12.31 -8.03 5.16
CA ASP A 70 -12.50 -8.16 3.71
C ASP A 70 -11.23 -7.82 2.91
N GLU A 71 -10.10 -7.62 3.60
CA GLU A 71 -8.81 -7.28 3.02
C GLU A 71 -7.74 -8.36 3.25
N GLU A 72 -6.72 -8.35 2.43
CA GLU A 72 -5.51 -9.18 2.49
C GLU A 72 -4.27 -8.30 2.34
N LEU A 73 -3.19 -8.70 3.02
CA LEU A 73 -1.91 -8.04 2.92
C LEU A 73 -1.18 -8.49 1.65
N TYR A 74 -0.82 -7.55 0.79
CA TYR A 74 0.00 -7.81 -0.39
C TYR A 74 0.91 -6.62 -0.68
N GLY A 75 2.21 -6.85 -0.88
CA GLY A 75 3.17 -5.77 -1.15
C GLY A 75 3.18 -4.66 -0.09
N GLY A 76 2.88 -4.99 1.18
CA GLY A 76 2.83 -4.03 2.28
C GLY A 76 1.53 -3.20 2.38
N LEU A 77 0.53 -3.44 1.52
CA LEU A 77 -0.75 -2.74 1.54
C LEU A 77 -1.91 -3.72 1.74
N CYS A 78 -3.01 -3.21 2.28
CA CYS A 78 -4.26 -3.92 2.45
C CYS A 78 -5.13 -3.75 1.21
N TYR A 79 -5.30 -4.85 0.47
CA TYR A 79 -6.16 -4.93 -0.71
C TYR A 79 -7.43 -5.69 -0.37
N ARG A 80 -8.53 -5.45 -1.07
CA ARG A 80 -9.68 -6.35 -1.04
C ARG A 80 -9.26 -7.76 -1.44
N LYS A 81 -9.73 -8.76 -0.69
CA LYS A 81 -9.41 -10.17 -0.95
C LYS A 81 -9.74 -10.57 -2.39
N CYS A 82 -8.81 -11.26 -3.06
CA CYS A 82 -9.02 -11.84 -4.38
C CYS A 82 -10.24 -12.77 -4.45
N ALA A 83 -10.51 -13.54 -3.38
CA ALA A 83 -11.73 -14.34 -3.27
C ALA A 83 -13.02 -13.49 -3.34
N LEU A 84 -13.02 -12.27 -2.79
CA LEU A 84 -14.15 -11.35 -2.86
C LEU A 84 -14.23 -10.63 -4.21
N LEU A 85 -13.10 -10.29 -4.82
CA LEU A 85 -13.04 -9.63 -6.13
C LEU A 85 -13.47 -10.53 -7.29
N THR A 86 -13.31 -11.85 -7.12
CA THR A 86 -13.51 -12.85 -8.19
C THR A 86 -14.66 -13.80 -7.89
N TYR A 87 -15.45 -13.53 -6.85
CA TYR A 87 -16.55 -14.40 -6.39
C TYR A 87 -16.09 -15.84 -6.14
N GLY A 88 -14.87 -16.00 -5.60
CA GLY A 88 -14.25 -17.28 -5.28
C GLY A 88 -13.49 -17.95 -6.42
N GLU A 89 -13.55 -17.44 -7.66
CA GLU A 89 -12.95 -18.11 -8.82
C GLU A 89 -11.41 -18.05 -8.83
N ASN A 90 -10.83 -16.93 -8.42
CA ASN A 90 -9.38 -16.70 -8.38
C ASN A 90 -9.01 -16.14 -7.01
N PRO A 91 -8.85 -16.99 -5.97
CA PRO A 91 -8.69 -16.53 -4.59
C PRO A 91 -7.26 -16.08 -4.23
N ILE A 92 -6.26 -16.32 -5.08
CA ILE A 92 -4.84 -16.07 -4.77
C ILE A 92 -4.40 -14.77 -5.42
N ARG A 93 -3.88 -13.80 -4.66
CA ARG A 93 -3.35 -12.56 -5.23
C ARG A 93 -1.96 -12.74 -5.84
N THR A 94 -1.77 -12.23 -7.05
CA THR A 94 -0.46 -12.24 -7.74
C THR A 94 0.08 -10.87 -8.07
N SER A 95 -0.76 -9.84 -8.10
CA SER A 95 -0.35 -8.43 -8.19
C SER A 95 -1.44 -7.51 -7.63
N SER A 96 -1.24 -6.20 -7.72
CA SER A 96 -2.28 -5.21 -7.43
C SER A 96 -3.54 -5.40 -8.28
N TRP A 97 -3.40 -5.87 -9.53
CA TRP A 97 -4.52 -6.02 -10.47
C TRP A 97 -4.87 -7.44 -10.86
N THR A 98 -4.17 -8.46 -10.36
CA THR A 98 -4.32 -9.85 -10.82
C THR A 98 -4.45 -10.83 -9.67
N CYS A 99 -5.33 -11.82 -9.89
CA CYS A 99 -5.57 -12.95 -9.02
C CYS A 99 -5.49 -14.26 -9.82
N CYS A 100 -4.96 -15.33 -9.22
CA CYS A 100 -4.83 -16.64 -9.82
C CYS A 100 -5.78 -17.67 -9.15
N ARG A 101 -6.18 -18.70 -9.92
CA ARG A 101 -7.11 -19.75 -9.46
C ARG A 101 -6.45 -20.74 -8.50
N SER A 102 -5.21 -21.13 -8.80
CA SER A 102 -4.47 -22.15 -8.04
C SER A 102 -2.97 -22.02 -8.29
N HIS A 103 -2.15 -22.57 -7.40
CA HIS A 103 -0.72 -22.68 -7.67
C HIS A 103 -0.43 -23.87 -8.62
N PRO A 104 0.60 -23.77 -9.49
CA PRO A 104 1.36 -22.55 -9.77
C PRO A 104 0.50 -21.51 -10.51
N CYS A 105 0.69 -20.22 -10.18
CA CYS A 105 0.04 -19.15 -10.93
C CYS A 105 0.78 -19.00 -12.28
N GLY A 106 0.04 -19.12 -13.39
CA GLY A 106 0.56 -19.03 -14.75
C GLY A 106 -0.39 -18.26 -15.66
N LEU A 107 -0.07 -18.10 -16.94
CA LEU A 107 -0.85 -17.24 -17.84
C LEU A 107 -2.31 -17.70 -18.05
N THR A 108 -2.60 -18.98 -17.84
CA THR A 108 -3.91 -19.59 -18.15
C THR A 108 -4.89 -19.58 -16.98
N ASN A 109 -4.41 -19.34 -15.76
CA ASN A 109 -5.24 -19.38 -14.55
C ASN A 109 -5.28 -18.03 -13.82
N GLN A 110 -4.94 -16.95 -14.54
CA GLN A 110 -4.95 -15.57 -14.06
C GLN A 110 -6.24 -14.87 -14.47
N LYS A 111 -6.73 -14.01 -13.59
CA LYS A 111 -7.84 -13.10 -13.82
C LYS A 111 -7.44 -11.73 -13.30
N GLY A 112 -7.59 -10.70 -14.11
CA GLY A 112 -7.16 -9.37 -13.73
C GLY A 112 -8.07 -8.27 -14.28
N ARG A 113 -8.09 -7.15 -13.56
CA ARG A 113 -8.84 -5.96 -13.96
C ARG A 113 -8.12 -4.72 -13.48
N VAL A 114 -7.64 -3.91 -14.42
CA VAL A 114 -7.09 -2.57 -14.14
C VAL A 114 -8.21 -1.56 -13.92
N GLY A 115 -9.34 -1.73 -14.62
CA GLY A 115 -10.46 -0.81 -14.53
C GLY A 115 -10.29 0.39 -15.48
N HIS A 116 -10.96 1.51 -15.18
CA HIS A 116 -10.95 2.70 -16.05
C HIS A 116 -9.88 3.72 -15.67
N LYS A 117 -9.30 3.59 -14.47
CA LYS A 117 -8.12 4.31 -13.98
C LYS A 117 -7.01 3.29 -13.80
N ILE A 118 -5.76 3.73 -13.93
CA ILE A 118 -4.61 2.84 -13.72
C ILE A 118 -4.51 2.44 -12.25
N LEU A 119 -4.75 3.39 -11.35
CA LEU A 119 -4.57 3.24 -9.91
C LEU A 119 -5.92 3.31 -9.20
N CYS A 120 -6.02 2.62 -8.07
CA CYS A 120 -7.19 2.62 -7.20
C CYS A 120 -8.47 2.20 -7.93
N ASN A 121 -8.37 1.22 -8.82
CA ASN A 121 -9.48 0.76 -9.62
C ASN A 121 -9.34 -0.72 -10.01
N GLY A 122 -10.45 -1.30 -10.49
CA GLY A 122 -10.48 -2.72 -10.81
C GLY A 122 -10.18 -3.55 -9.57
N TYR A 123 -9.06 -4.28 -9.58
CA TYR A 123 -8.61 -5.13 -8.46
C TYR A 123 -7.61 -4.45 -7.52
N ASP A 124 -7.13 -3.27 -7.89
CA ASP A 124 -6.25 -2.41 -7.09
C ASP A 124 -7.09 -1.53 -6.16
N ILE A 125 -7.85 -2.16 -5.27
CA ILE A 125 -8.74 -1.49 -4.33
C ILE A 125 -8.67 -2.12 -2.94
N ALA A 126 -8.98 -1.34 -1.93
CA ALA A 126 -9.23 -1.75 -0.55
C ALA A 126 -10.64 -2.35 -0.39
N GLY A 127 -10.97 -2.87 0.79
CA GLY A 127 -12.25 -3.54 1.07
C GLY A 127 -13.47 -2.67 0.74
N ASP A 128 -13.39 -1.39 1.11
CA ASP A 128 -14.38 -0.33 0.89
C ASP A 128 -14.39 0.25 -0.55
N GLY A 129 -13.54 -0.26 -1.43
CA GLY A 129 -13.39 0.23 -2.80
C GLY A 129 -12.50 1.47 -2.95
N SER A 130 -11.91 1.96 -1.86
CA SER A 130 -10.88 3.00 -1.91
C SER A 130 -9.53 2.43 -2.37
N CYS A 131 -8.47 3.24 -2.36
CA CYS A 131 -7.13 2.75 -2.67
C CYS A 131 -6.59 1.86 -1.53
N PRO A 132 -5.72 0.88 -1.85
CA PRO A 132 -5.00 0.11 -0.84
C PRO A 132 -4.17 1.00 0.10
N LYS A 133 -4.21 0.69 1.40
CA LYS A 133 -3.55 1.45 2.47
C LYS A 133 -2.58 0.59 3.26
N VAL A 134 -1.64 1.23 3.96
CA VAL A 134 -0.74 0.51 4.86
C VAL A 134 -1.54 -0.02 6.06
N PRO A 135 -1.33 -1.26 6.50
CA PRO A 135 -1.88 -1.79 7.74
C PRO A 135 -1.82 -0.81 8.91
N GLY A 136 -2.92 -0.69 9.66
CA GLY A 136 -2.99 0.15 10.85
C GLY A 136 -2.97 1.66 10.61
N THR A 137 -2.88 2.13 9.35
CA THR A 137 -2.99 3.56 9.04
C THR A 137 -4.45 3.98 8.83
N PRO A 138 -4.83 5.22 9.24
CA PRO A 138 -6.14 5.76 8.95
C PRO A 138 -6.29 6.03 7.45
N SER A 139 -7.54 6.03 6.97
CA SER A 139 -7.86 6.50 5.61
C SER A 139 -7.51 7.97 5.45
N CYS A 140 -7.16 8.37 4.21
CA CYS A 140 -6.86 9.76 3.88
C CYS A 140 -8.05 10.70 4.17
N GLY A 141 -7.73 11.95 4.48
CA GLY A 141 -8.72 12.99 4.75
C GLY A 141 -9.58 13.38 3.53
N PRO A 142 -10.61 14.23 3.73
CA PRO A 142 -11.56 14.60 2.68
C PRO A 142 -10.91 15.34 1.50
N ASP A 143 -9.82 16.07 1.75
CA ASP A 143 -9.06 16.81 0.73
C ASP A 143 -7.84 16.04 0.21
N GLU A 144 -7.75 14.75 0.55
CA GLU A 144 -6.64 13.88 0.21
C GLU A 144 -7.07 12.72 -0.69
N GLU A 145 -6.10 12.15 -1.38
CA GLU A 145 -6.20 10.91 -2.12
C GLU A 145 -4.99 10.04 -1.79
N GLN A 146 -5.23 8.73 -1.76
CA GLN A 146 -4.21 7.75 -1.44
C GLN A 146 -3.48 7.35 -2.72
N LEU A 147 -2.16 7.26 -2.66
CA LEU A 147 -1.32 6.67 -3.69
C LEU A 147 -0.24 5.83 -3.00
N LEU A 148 -0.19 4.53 -3.30
CA LEU A 148 0.82 3.61 -2.76
C LEU A 148 0.94 3.66 -1.23
N GLY A 149 -0.17 3.75 -0.50
CA GLY A 149 -0.16 3.83 0.96
C GLY A 149 0.22 5.19 1.55
N VAL A 150 0.48 6.21 0.74
CA VAL A 150 0.67 7.61 1.20
C VAL A 150 -0.51 8.51 0.82
N CYS A 151 -0.90 9.42 1.72
CA CYS A 151 -1.96 10.40 1.47
C CYS A 151 -1.38 11.68 0.89
N TYR A 152 -1.98 12.15 -0.20
CA TYR A 152 -1.60 13.38 -0.88
C TYR A 152 -2.81 14.29 -1.03
N LYS A 153 -2.62 15.61 -1.04
CA LYS A 153 -3.68 16.55 -1.42
C LYS A 153 -4.20 16.20 -2.81
N LYS A 154 -5.52 16.23 -3.01
CA LYS A 154 -6.13 15.84 -4.28
C LYS A 154 -5.58 16.67 -5.44
N CYS A 155 -5.25 16.02 -6.54
CA CYS A 155 -4.85 16.63 -7.79
C CYS A 155 -5.90 17.63 -8.34
N SER A 156 -7.19 17.35 -8.14
CA SER A 156 -8.28 18.28 -8.47
C SER A 156 -8.20 19.60 -7.69
N ILE A 157 -7.74 19.57 -6.44
CA ILE A 157 -7.58 20.76 -5.60
C ILE A 157 -6.30 21.50 -6.01
N LEU A 158 -5.17 20.78 -6.08
CA LEU A 158 -3.85 21.36 -6.43
C LEU A 158 -3.82 22.05 -7.78
N THR A 159 -4.60 21.55 -8.74
CA THR A 159 -4.60 22.05 -10.12
C THR A 159 -5.85 22.83 -10.50
N LYS A 160 -6.72 23.16 -9.53
CA LYS A 160 -8.00 23.83 -9.77
C LYS A 160 -8.84 23.11 -10.84
N GLY A 161 -8.83 21.78 -10.80
CA GLY A 161 -9.56 20.89 -11.71
C GLY A 161 -8.90 20.61 -13.06
N ALA A 162 -7.80 21.28 -13.43
CA ALA A 162 -7.18 21.10 -14.74
C ALA A 162 -6.54 19.71 -14.93
N TYR A 163 -6.00 19.13 -13.85
CA TYR A 163 -5.39 17.80 -13.82
C TYR A 163 -5.92 17.03 -12.61
N PRO A 164 -7.14 16.46 -12.67
CA PRO A 164 -7.81 15.94 -11.48
C PRO A 164 -7.36 14.54 -11.05
N HIS A 165 -6.48 13.86 -11.79
CA HIS A 165 -6.13 12.47 -11.54
C HIS A 165 -4.67 12.31 -11.14
N ARG A 166 -4.41 11.74 -9.96
CA ARG A 166 -3.03 11.45 -9.53
C ARG A 166 -2.44 10.21 -10.21
N THR A 167 -1.19 10.34 -10.62
CA THR A 167 -0.42 9.23 -11.23
C THR A 167 0.91 9.00 -10.54
N ALA A 168 1.45 10.01 -9.85
CA ALA A 168 2.62 9.91 -8.99
C ALA A 168 2.56 10.92 -7.83
N ALA A 169 3.51 10.87 -6.91
CA ALA A 169 3.60 11.79 -5.76
C ALA A 169 3.62 13.27 -6.18
N ALA A 170 4.33 13.62 -7.25
CA ALA A 170 4.43 14.98 -7.77
C ALA A 170 3.72 15.18 -9.12
N THR A 171 2.93 14.19 -9.60
CA THR A 171 2.36 14.22 -10.96
C THR A 171 0.85 14.01 -10.95
N CYS A 172 0.16 14.97 -11.57
CA CYS A 172 -1.26 14.95 -11.84
C CYS A 172 -1.53 14.82 -13.34
N CYS A 173 -2.68 14.27 -13.72
CA CYS A 173 -3.09 14.00 -15.08
C CYS A 173 -4.49 14.58 -15.36
N MET A 174 -4.66 15.11 -16.57
CA MET A 174 -5.89 15.72 -17.07
C MET A 174 -6.97 14.68 -17.38
N ARG A 175 -6.56 13.50 -17.82
CA ARG A 175 -7.46 12.37 -18.13
C ARG A 175 -7.19 11.22 -17.17
N SER A 176 -7.98 10.17 -17.23
CA SER A 176 -7.74 8.93 -16.47
C SER A 176 -7.30 7.81 -17.41
N GLY A 177 -6.75 6.74 -16.84
CA GLY A 177 -6.36 5.57 -17.61
C GLY A 177 -5.07 5.77 -18.41
N VAL A 178 -4.94 5.04 -19.51
CA VAL A 178 -3.70 4.93 -20.31
C VAL A 178 -3.24 6.23 -20.94
N SER A 179 -4.11 7.24 -21.09
CA SER A 179 -3.71 8.57 -21.58
C SER A 179 -2.70 9.27 -20.69
N CYS A 180 -2.57 8.83 -19.43
CA CYS A 180 -1.60 9.35 -18.47
C CYS A 180 -0.24 8.65 -18.49
N LEU A 181 -0.10 7.58 -19.28
CA LEU A 181 1.20 6.92 -19.47
C LEU A 181 2.13 7.76 -20.36
N ASN A 182 1.59 8.74 -21.09
CA ASN A 182 2.39 9.69 -21.83
C ASN A 182 2.85 10.83 -20.91
N LEU A 183 4.06 10.72 -20.37
CA LEU A 183 4.63 11.70 -19.43
C LEU A 183 4.85 13.11 -20.04
N PHE A 184 4.69 13.27 -21.36
CA PHE A 184 4.84 14.54 -22.05
C PHE A 184 3.50 15.17 -22.48
N LYS A 185 2.39 14.45 -22.32
CA LYS A 185 1.05 14.92 -22.73
C LYS A 185 0.01 14.59 -21.67
N ASN A 186 -0.84 15.55 -21.36
CA ASN A 186 -1.93 15.42 -20.39
C ASN A 186 -1.48 15.28 -18.93
N VAL A 187 -0.19 15.40 -18.61
CA VAL A 187 0.30 15.40 -17.23
C VAL A 187 0.90 16.75 -16.84
N LYS A 188 0.87 17.06 -15.55
CA LYS A 188 1.54 18.19 -14.94
C LYS A 188 2.32 17.69 -13.73
N THR A 189 3.61 17.94 -13.73
CA THR A 189 4.52 17.58 -12.65
C THR A 189 5.01 18.84 -11.95
N SER A 190 4.99 18.84 -10.62
CA SER A 190 5.49 19.93 -9.79
C SER A 190 5.78 19.43 -8.39
N ASP A 191 6.90 19.85 -7.81
CA ASP A 191 7.25 19.52 -6.42
C ASP A 191 6.17 19.99 -5.43
N ALA A 192 5.45 21.05 -5.76
CA ALA A 192 4.32 21.55 -4.97
C ALA A 192 3.13 20.57 -4.89
N PHE A 193 3.11 19.50 -5.71
CA PHE A 193 2.08 18.47 -5.67
C PHE A 193 2.41 17.33 -4.70
N ASN A 194 3.65 17.25 -4.23
CA ASN A 194 4.13 16.27 -3.27
C ASN A 194 3.84 16.73 -1.83
N VAL A 195 2.56 16.99 -1.54
CA VAL A 195 2.09 17.51 -0.26
C VAL A 195 0.85 16.74 0.20
N GLY A 196 0.70 16.58 1.52
CA GLY A 196 -0.53 16.13 2.15
C GLY A 196 -1.63 17.19 2.13
N GLY A 197 -2.83 16.79 2.49
CA GLY A 197 -3.94 17.71 2.75
C GLY A 197 -3.64 18.60 3.96
N GLU A 198 -4.41 19.67 4.09
CA GLU A 198 -4.33 20.51 5.29
C GLU A 198 -4.96 19.75 6.45
N ALA A 199 -4.22 19.57 7.54
CA ALA A 199 -4.83 19.13 8.79
C ALA A 199 -5.86 20.19 9.18
N LYS A 200 -7.14 19.81 9.29
CA LYS A 200 -8.12 20.68 9.96
C LYS A 200 -7.57 20.97 11.35
N GLN A 201 -7.15 22.21 11.60
CA GLN A 201 -7.02 22.66 12.98
C GLN A 201 -8.39 22.47 13.64
N PRO A 202 -8.47 21.81 14.81
CA PRO A 202 -9.72 21.74 15.53
C PRO A 202 -10.12 23.18 15.90
N GLY A 203 -11.20 23.65 15.28
CA GLY A 203 -11.98 24.85 15.63
C GLY A 203 -11.23 26.06 16.19
N LYS A 204 -10.74 26.96 15.33
CA LYS A 204 -10.77 28.38 15.68
C LYS A 204 -12.15 28.92 15.31
N ALA A 205 -13.02 28.96 16.31
CA ALA A 205 -14.25 29.73 16.25
C ALA A 205 -13.92 31.14 15.78
N PHE A 206 -14.51 31.53 14.66
CA PHE A 206 -14.48 32.87 14.13
C PHE A 206 -15.27 33.75 15.09
N LEU A 207 -14.61 34.31 16.11
CA LEU A 207 -15.20 35.36 16.92
C LEU A 207 -15.35 36.58 16.00
N GLN A 208 -16.56 36.78 15.46
CA GLN A 208 -16.94 38.04 14.84
C GLN A 208 -16.77 39.14 15.89
N VAL A 209 -15.76 39.98 15.72
CA VAL A 209 -15.74 41.31 16.34
C VAL A 209 -16.82 42.11 15.63
N ARG A 210 -18.00 42.23 16.26
CA ARG A 210 -18.93 43.31 15.94
C ARG A 210 -18.26 44.62 16.36
N GLN A 211 -18.09 45.51 15.40
CA GLN A 211 -17.86 46.93 15.66
C GLN A 211 -19.11 47.55 16.30
#